data_AF-A0A3N5V3S0-F1
#
_entry.id   AF-A0A3N5V3S0-F1
#
_cell.length_a   1.000
_cell.length_b   1.000
_cell.length_c   1.000
_cell.angle_alpha   90.00
_cell.angle_beta   90.00
_cell.angle_gamma   90.00
#
_symmetry.space_group_name_H-M   'P 1'
#
loop_
_entity.id
_entity.type
_entity.pdbx_description
1 polymer ?
#
loop_
_entity_poly.entity_id
_entity_poly.type
_entity_poly.pdbx_seq_one_letter_code
_entity_poly.pdbx_strand_id
1 'polypeptide(L)'
;MKRPQMKLIVSATLSALAIAYGPVAQAVIYDGDDGPLLRPNISRTPDLPTEFSNVQMGKFYVPAQDGAGVVLTQPLTYTRADGSVVFTRTQAKPLVAAFNDGPVENPVWVNPVTGEEFEPAYAGHGKRDVLSAISFDDGATWRRWNLAQSASSVVGPIFVVNHTGSYVCDTSGLSGS
;
A
#
# COMPACT_ATOMS: atom_id res chain seq x y z
N MET A 1 45.29 -27.03 3.78
CA MET A 1 44.04 -27.73 3.37
C MET A 1 42.84 -26.85 3.72
N LYS A 2 42.42 -25.98 2.79
CA LYS A 2 41.29 -25.06 3.00
C LYS A 2 39.98 -25.85 2.75
N ARG A 3 39.05 -25.84 3.70
CA ARG A 3 37.67 -26.35 3.49
C ARG A 3 36.77 -25.19 3.04
N PRO A 4 36.53 -24.95 1.75
CA PRO A 4 35.38 -24.17 1.32
C PRO A 4 34.18 -25.14 1.17
N GLN A 5 32.96 -24.67 1.44
CA GLN A 5 31.65 -25.21 1.00
C GLN A 5 30.59 -25.33 2.12
N MET A 6 30.92 -25.18 3.40
CA MET A 6 29.87 -25.24 4.45
C MET A 6 29.04 -23.95 4.60
N LYS A 7 29.53 -22.79 4.15
CA LYS A 7 28.80 -21.51 4.24
C LYS A 7 27.87 -21.25 3.06
N LEU A 8 28.10 -21.91 1.93
CA LEU A 8 27.33 -21.66 0.70
C LEU A 8 25.99 -22.43 0.68
N ILE A 9 25.96 -23.63 1.28
CA ILE A 9 24.75 -24.47 1.33
C ILE A 9 23.72 -23.94 2.33
N VAL A 10 24.15 -23.38 3.46
CA VAL A 10 23.24 -22.80 4.47
C VAL A 10 22.61 -21.50 3.97
N SER A 11 23.34 -20.71 3.17
CA SER A 11 22.79 -19.48 2.58
C SER A 11 21.76 -19.79 1.47
N ALA A 12 21.99 -20.82 0.66
CA ALA A 12 21.08 -21.21 -0.41
C ALA A 12 19.75 -21.78 0.12
N THR A 13 19.76 -22.52 1.23
CA THR A 13 18.51 -23.05 1.82
C THR A 13 17.71 -21.99 2.58
N LEU A 14 18.36 -21.03 3.23
CA LEU A 14 17.67 -19.92 3.90
C LEU A 14 17.08 -18.91 2.87
N SER A 15 17.79 -18.70 1.76
CA SER A 15 17.29 -17.88 0.64
C SER A 15 16.13 -18.56 -0.10
N ALA A 16 16.17 -19.90 -0.25
CA ALA A 16 15.07 -20.65 -0.87
C ALA A 16 13.83 -20.68 0.01
N LEU A 17 13.96 -20.68 1.34
CA LEU A 17 12.83 -20.56 2.25
C LEU A 17 12.22 -19.15 2.21
N ALA A 18 13.04 -18.10 2.09
CA ALA A 18 12.56 -16.72 1.94
C ALA A 18 11.88 -16.46 0.57
N ILE A 19 12.20 -17.23 -0.46
CA ILE A 19 11.54 -17.15 -1.78
C ILE A 19 10.28 -18.02 -1.83
N ALA A 20 10.26 -19.16 -1.14
CA ALA A 20 9.06 -20.01 -1.01
C ALA A 20 8.01 -19.42 -0.05
N TYR A 21 8.45 -18.61 0.93
CA TYR A 21 7.64 -17.87 1.89
C TYR A 21 7.90 -16.36 1.76
N GLY A 22 7.91 -15.86 0.52
CA GLY A 22 7.91 -14.41 0.24
C GLY A 22 6.89 -13.70 1.14
N PRO A 23 7.16 -12.43 1.49
CA PRO A 23 6.88 -11.87 2.81
C PRO A 23 5.51 -12.36 3.24
N VAL A 24 5.48 -13.29 4.20
CA VAL A 24 4.25 -13.61 4.89
C VAL A 24 3.83 -12.29 5.48
N ALA A 25 2.93 -11.59 4.78
CA ALA A 25 2.27 -10.43 5.30
C ALA A 25 1.72 -10.96 6.61
N GLN A 26 2.28 -10.51 7.73
CA GLN A 26 1.70 -10.74 9.04
C GLN A 26 0.42 -9.91 9.09
N ALA A 27 -0.56 -10.24 8.24
CA ALA A 27 -1.94 -10.14 8.63
C ALA A 27 -2.01 -11.06 9.85
N VAL A 28 -2.09 -10.47 11.03
CA VAL A 28 -2.45 -11.22 12.22
C VAL A 28 -3.82 -11.79 11.93
N ILE A 29 -3.87 -13.07 11.56
CA ILE A 29 -5.11 -13.80 11.34
C ILE A 29 -5.72 -13.98 12.73
N TYR A 30 -6.63 -13.08 13.08
CA TYR A 30 -7.55 -13.33 14.18
C TYR A 30 -8.67 -14.19 13.62
N ASP A 31 -8.86 -15.38 14.17
CA ASP A 31 -10.06 -16.17 13.94
C ASP A 31 -11.24 -15.45 14.59
N GLY A 32 -12.01 -14.74 13.76
CA GLY A 32 -13.39 -14.42 14.10
C GLY A 32 -14.27 -15.63 13.83
N ASP A 33 -15.44 -15.68 14.47
CA ASP A 33 -16.48 -16.68 14.17
C ASP A 33 -16.91 -16.65 12.67
N ASP A 34 -16.68 -15.51 12.02
CA ASP A 34 -16.96 -15.25 10.60
C ASP A 34 -15.77 -15.54 9.66
N GLY A 35 -14.63 -16.01 10.18
CA GLY A 35 -13.44 -16.36 9.41
C GLY A 35 -12.18 -15.51 9.67
N PRO A 36 -11.08 -15.81 8.97
CA PRO A 36 -9.79 -15.16 9.17
C PRO A 36 -9.83 -13.67 8.81
N LEU A 37 -9.56 -12.81 9.79
CA LEU A 37 -9.53 -11.35 9.59
C LEU A 37 -8.17 -10.89 9.05
N LEU A 38 -8.18 -10.18 7.91
CA LEU A 38 -7.02 -9.48 7.39
C LEU A 38 -6.94 -8.07 7.98
N ARG A 39 -5.89 -7.80 8.76
CA ARG A 39 -5.60 -6.47 9.35
C ARG A 39 -4.21 -5.96 8.95
N PRO A 40 -4.00 -5.59 7.66
CA PRO A 40 -2.72 -5.06 7.23
C PRO A 40 -2.50 -3.62 7.69
N ASN A 41 -1.26 -3.27 8.07
CA ASN A 41 -0.86 -1.88 8.21
C ASN A 41 -0.56 -1.28 6.82
N ILE A 42 -1.58 -0.67 6.21
CA ILE A 42 -1.49 -0.05 4.88
C ILE A 42 -0.54 1.18 4.91
N SER A 43 -0.53 1.92 6.02
CA SER A 43 0.30 3.12 6.18
C SER A 43 1.78 2.80 6.44
N ARG A 44 2.12 1.59 6.89
CA ARG A 44 3.52 1.17 7.19
C ARG A 44 4.28 2.12 8.15
N THR A 45 3.56 2.94 8.90
CA THR A 45 4.07 3.96 9.82
C THR A 45 3.33 3.80 11.15
N PRO A 46 3.59 2.69 11.88
CA PRO A 46 2.80 2.36 13.08
C PRO A 46 2.88 3.43 14.17
N ASP A 47 3.96 4.21 14.18
CA ASP A 47 4.20 5.25 15.19
C ASP A 47 3.61 6.61 14.82
N LEU A 48 3.14 6.78 13.57
CA LEU A 48 2.57 8.03 13.10
C LEU A 48 1.04 7.99 13.14
N PRO A 49 0.40 9.11 13.47
CA PRO A 49 -1.05 9.23 13.39
C PRO A 49 -1.50 9.28 11.93
N THR A 50 -2.45 8.41 11.60
CA THR A 50 -3.15 8.39 10.32
C THR A 50 -4.56 8.96 10.48
N GLU A 51 -4.95 9.86 9.59
CA GLU A 51 -6.25 10.56 9.62
C GLU A 51 -6.96 10.49 8.27
N PHE A 52 -8.27 10.79 8.29
CA PHE A 52 -9.15 10.77 7.10
C PHE A 52 -9.04 9.48 6.29
N SER A 53 -8.80 8.36 6.97
CA SER A 53 -8.60 7.07 6.33
C SER A 53 -9.91 6.53 5.75
N ASN A 54 -9.86 6.14 4.48
CA ASN A 54 -10.97 5.52 3.80
C ASN A 54 -10.47 4.36 2.94
N VAL A 55 -11.28 3.30 2.84
CA VAL A 55 -11.06 2.18 1.92
C VAL A 55 -12.34 1.94 1.14
N GLN A 56 -12.22 1.86 -0.19
CA GLN A 56 -13.33 1.57 -1.10
C GLN A 56 -13.02 0.35 -1.93
N MET A 57 -14.07 -0.41 -2.24
CA MET A 57 -14.00 -1.59 -3.11
C MET A 57 -14.60 -1.24 -4.47
N GLY A 58 -13.87 -1.59 -5.53
CA GLY A 58 -14.35 -1.47 -6.91
C GLY A 58 -15.55 -2.37 -7.21
N LYS A 59 -16.36 -1.98 -8.19
CA LYS A 59 -17.55 -2.74 -8.63
C LYS A 59 -17.28 -3.73 -9.77
N PHE A 60 -16.03 -3.85 -10.21
CA PHE A 60 -15.60 -4.72 -11.30
C PHE A 60 -14.46 -5.62 -10.86
N TYR A 61 -14.20 -6.64 -11.66
CA TYR A 61 -13.14 -7.61 -11.42
C TYR A 61 -11.93 -7.31 -12.29
N VAL A 62 -10.75 -7.53 -11.71
CA VAL A 62 -9.46 -7.51 -12.41
C VAL A 62 -8.72 -8.82 -12.18
N PRO A 63 -7.81 -9.23 -13.08
CA PRO A 63 -6.90 -10.34 -12.80
C PRO A 63 -6.18 -10.10 -11.47
N ALA A 64 -6.13 -11.11 -10.61
CA ALA A 64 -5.50 -10.95 -9.31
C ALA A 64 -3.98 -10.71 -9.48
N GLN A 65 -3.47 -9.69 -8.79
CA GLN A 65 -2.06 -9.27 -8.86
C GLN A 65 -1.55 -8.94 -7.47
N ASP A 66 -0.27 -9.23 -7.22
CA ASP A 66 0.40 -8.77 -6.02
C ASP A 66 0.68 -7.24 -6.06
N GLY A 67 1.15 -6.69 -4.95
CA GLY A 67 1.49 -5.28 -4.80
C GLY A 67 2.67 -4.81 -5.67
N ALA A 68 3.41 -5.72 -6.30
CA ALA A 68 4.40 -5.40 -7.31
C ALA A 68 3.80 -5.33 -8.73
N GLY A 69 2.55 -5.79 -8.91
CA GLY A 69 1.85 -5.85 -10.19
C GLY A 69 2.04 -7.19 -10.92
N VAL A 70 2.57 -8.22 -10.27
CA VAL A 70 2.73 -9.55 -10.84
C VAL A 70 1.41 -10.32 -10.72
N VAL A 71 0.93 -10.87 -11.83
CA VAL A 71 -0.29 -11.69 -11.85
C VAL A 71 -0.08 -12.96 -11.03
N LEU A 72 -1.01 -13.23 -10.11
CA LEU A 72 -0.96 -14.43 -9.29
C LEU A 72 -1.18 -15.68 -10.14
N THR A 73 -0.29 -16.65 -10.01
CA THR A 73 -0.39 -17.95 -10.70
C THR A 73 -1.33 -18.92 -9.99
N GLN A 74 -1.51 -18.73 -8.68
CA GLN A 74 -2.47 -19.46 -7.87
C GLN A 74 -3.74 -18.62 -7.67
N PRO A 75 -4.93 -19.24 -7.72
CA PRO A 75 -6.17 -18.52 -7.49
C PRO A 75 -6.29 -18.12 -6.01
N LEU A 76 -6.97 -17.00 -5.77
CA LEU A 76 -7.40 -16.58 -4.44
C LEU A 76 -8.35 -17.62 -3.88
N THR A 77 -8.12 -18.04 -2.64
CA THR A 77 -8.93 -19.08 -1.97
C THR A 77 -9.77 -18.43 -0.89
N TYR A 78 -11.07 -18.69 -0.91
CA TYR A 78 -12.01 -18.19 0.08
C TYR A 78 -12.41 -19.35 0.98
N THR A 79 -12.06 -19.26 2.26
CA THR A 79 -12.34 -20.30 3.25
C THR A 79 -13.45 -19.86 4.20
N ARG A 80 -14.15 -20.83 4.77
CA ARG A 80 -15.01 -20.59 5.95
C ARG A 80 -14.15 -20.47 7.22
N ALA A 81 -14.81 -20.13 8.32
CA ALA A 81 -14.21 -20.16 9.66
C ALA A 81 -13.64 -21.53 10.05
N ASP A 82 -14.19 -22.63 9.54
CA ASP A 82 -13.67 -23.99 9.78
C ASP A 82 -12.46 -24.37 8.88
N GLY A 83 -11.98 -23.43 8.04
CA GLY A 83 -10.89 -23.65 7.10
C GLY A 83 -11.28 -24.38 5.81
N SER A 84 -12.54 -24.82 5.65
CA SER A 84 -13.01 -25.44 4.42
C SER A 84 -13.04 -24.43 3.26
N VAL A 85 -12.58 -24.86 2.08
CA VAL A 85 -12.61 -24.02 0.87
C VAL A 85 -14.05 -23.88 0.38
N VAL A 86 -14.52 -22.65 0.24
CA VAL A 86 -15.84 -22.33 -0.34
C VAL A 86 -15.73 -22.24 -1.86
N PHE A 87 -14.78 -21.45 -2.36
CA PHE A 87 -14.49 -21.32 -3.78
C PHE A 87 -13.10 -20.74 -3.99
N THR A 88 -12.62 -20.81 -5.23
CA THR A 88 -11.38 -20.16 -5.67
C THR A 88 -11.66 -19.24 -6.86
N ARG A 89 -10.87 -18.18 -7.01
CA ARG A 89 -11.02 -17.23 -8.12
C ARG A 89 -9.68 -16.63 -8.53
N THR A 90 -9.48 -16.44 -9.83
CA THR A 90 -8.26 -15.82 -10.41
C THR A 90 -8.36 -14.29 -10.53
N GLN A 91 -9.43 -13.71 -10.00
CA GLN A 91 -9.77 -12.29 -10.11
C GLN A 91 -10.12 -11.73 -8.73
N ALA A 92 -9.76 -10.46 -8.52
CA ALA A 92 -10.04 -9.70 -7.32
C ALA A 92 -10.87 -8.45 -7.65
N LYS A 93 -11.55 -7.91 -6.64
CA LYS A 93 -12.09 -6.55 -6.75
C LYS A 93 -11.02 -5.58 -6.25
N PRO A 94 -10.66 -4.53 -7.01
CA PRO A 94 -9.69 -3.56 -6.55
C PRO A 94 -10.12 -2.94 -5.22
N LEU A 95 -9.21 -2.89 -4.25
CA LEU A 95 -9.38 -2.10 -3.03
C LEU A 95 -8.52 -0.86 -3.14
N VAL A 96 -9.10 0.31 -2.92
CA VAL A 96 -8.41 1.60 -2.96
C VAL A 96 -8.51 2.24 -1.59
N ALA A 97 -7.37 2.60 -1.03
CA ALA A 97 -7.26 3.33 0.22
C ALA A 97 -6.75 4.75 -0.04
N ALA A 98 -7.28 5.72 0.69
CA ALA A 98 -6.77 7.08 0.75
C ALA A 98 -6.69 7.51 2.21
N PHE A 99 -5.59 8.15 2.59
CA PHE A 99 -5.33 8.52 3.98
C PHE A 99 -4.25 9.61 4.06
N ASN A 100 -4.29 10.39 5.13
CA ASN A 100 -3.25 11.35 5.46
C ASN A 100 -2.40 10.78 6.58
N ASP A 101 -1.09 10.94 6.48
CA ASP A 101 -0.16 10.39 7.46
C ASP A 101 1.01 11.35 7.70
N GLY A 102 1.43 11.46 8.96
CA GLY A 102 2.54 12.33 9.31
C GLY A 102 2.61 12.61 10.82
N PRO A 103 3.72 13.19 11.29
CA PRO A 103 3.89 13.54 12.70
C PRO A 103 2.86 14.57 13.15
N VAL A 104 2.47 14.44 14.43
CA VAL A 104 1.73 15.50 15.14
C VAL A 104 2.72 16.33 15.94
N GLU A 105 2.63 17.64 15.73
CA GLU A 105 3.33 18.67 16.48
C GLU A 105 2.33 19.39 17.37
N ASN A 106 2.72 19.58 18.63
CA ASN A 106 1.97 20.37 19.60
C ASN A 106 2.84 21.58 19.99
N PRO A 107 2.89 22.63 19.14
CA PRO A 107 3.73 23.78 19.43
C PRO A 107 3.20 24.52 20.65
N VAL A 108 4.04 24.65 21.68
CA VAL A 108 3.78 25.54 22.82
C VAL A 108 4.04 26.97 22.35
N TRP A 109 3.08 27.86 22.55
CA TRP A 109 3.29 29.28 22.30
C TRP A 109 3.65 29.99 23.60
N VAL A 110 4.79 30.67 23.61
CA VAL A 110 5.26 31.46 24.75
C VAL A 110 5.10 32.94 24.41
N ASN A 111 4.43 33.69 25.28
CA ASN A 111 4.29 35.13 25.10
C ASN A 111 5.66 35.80 25.18
N PRO A 112 6.13 36.49 24.12
CA PRO A 112 7.46 37.09 24.09
C PRO A 112 7.62 38.27 25.05
N VAL A 113 6.52 38.81 25.60
CA VAL A 113 6.51 39.96 26.51
C VAL A 113 6.27 39.52 27.96
N THR A 114 5.33 38.61 28.22
CA THR A 114 4.97 38.19 29.59
C THR A 114 5.63 36.88 30.04
N GLY A 115 6.16 36.08 29.11
CA GLY A 115 6.75 34.76 29.41
C GLY A 115 5.73 33.68 29.77
N GLU A 116 4.43 33.99 29.72
CA GLU A 116 3.36 33.01 29.97
C GLU A 116 3.31 31.98 28.83
N GLU A 117 3.25 30.70 29.21
CA GLU A 117 3.03 29.58 28.30
C GLU A 117 1.53 29.38 28.09
N PHE A 118 1.11 29.37 26.83
CA PHE A 118 -0.26 29.09 26.45
C PHE A 118 -0.36 27.65 25.95
N GLU A 119 -1.26 26.88 26.57
CA GLU A 119 -1.62 25.56 26.08
C GLU A 119 -2.16 25.65 24.64
N PRO A 120 -1.74 24.76 23.74
CA PRO A 120 -2.20 24.78 22.36
C PRO A 120 -3.72 24.60 22.31
N ALA A 121 -4.41 25.59 21.74
CA ALA A 121 -5.87 25.59 21.62
C ALA A 121 -6.41 24.44 20.74
N TYR A 122 -5.55 23.81 19.94
CA TYR A 122 -5.83 22.61 19.14
C TYR A 122 -4.60 21.70 19.11
N ALA A 123 -4.70 20.49 19.66
CA ALA A 123 -3.69 19.45 19.48
C ALA A 123 -3.88 18.80 18.09
N GLY A 124 -2.79 18.49 17.37
CA GLY A 124 -2.89 17.84 16.05
C GLY A 124 -2.36 18.63 14.85
N HIS A 125 -1.52 19.65 15.07
CA HIS A 125 -0.77 20.32 13.99
C HIS A 125 0.34 19.40 13.46
N GLY A 126 0.98 19.76 12.35
CA GLY A 126 2.10 19.01 11.80
C GLY A 126 1.99 18.75 10.31
N LYS A 127 3.14 18.59 9.66
CA LYS A 127 3.20 18.27 8.24
C LYS A 127 2.69 16.84 8.03
N ARG A 128 1.68 16.69 7.17
CA ARG A 128 1.17 15.39 6.73
C ARG A 128 1.30 15.25 5.23
N ASP A 129 1.59 14.03 4.79
CA ASP A 129 1.55 13.66 3.39
C ASP A 129 0.20 13.01 3.08
N VAL A 130 -0.27 13.21 1.85
CA VAL A 130 -1.46 12.56 1.33
C VAL A 130 -1.03 11.29 0.61
N LEU A 131 -1.50 10.13 1.05
CA LEU A 131 -1.15 8.85 0.46
C LEU A 131 -2.38 8.14 -0.08
N SER A 132 -2.15 7.34 -1.12
CA SER A 132 -3.12 6.37 -1.59
C SER A 132 -2.43 5.04 -1.77
N ALA A 133 -3.19 3.98 -1.57
CA ALA A 133 -2.74 2.62 -1.80
C ALA A 133 -3.82 1.83 -2.54
N ILE A 134 -3.38 0.86 -3.33
CA ILE A 134 -4.27 -0.06 -4.04
C ILE A 134 -3.85 -1.50 -3.80
N SER A 135 -4.83 -2.39 -3.75
CA SER A 135 -4.67 -3.84 -3.72
C SER A 135 -5.48 -4.49 -4.83
N PHE A 136 -4.89 -5.50 -5.47
CA PHE A 136 -5.50 -6.34 -6.50
C PHE A 136 -5.52 -7.83 -6.11
N ASP A 137 -5.42 -8.12 -4.82
CA ASP A 137 -5.43 -9.47 -4.23
C ASP A 137 -6.28 -9.51 -2.94
N ASP A 138 -7.41 -8.79 -2.96
CA ASP A 138 -8.38 -8.67 -1.86
C ASP A 138 -7.77 -8.18 -0.53
N GLY A 139 -6.72 -7.36 -0.61
CA GLY A 139 -6.11 -6.68 0.53
C GLY A 139 -4.95 -7.44 1.17
N ALA A 140 -4.51 -8.55 0.58
CA ALA A 140 -3.34 -9.29 1.07
C ALA A 140 -2.04 -8.48 0.88
N THR A 141 -1.90 -7.81 -0.27
CA THR A 141 -0.77 -6.92 -0.54
C THR A 141 -1.23 -5.57 -1.08
N TRP A 142 -0.46 -4.53 -0.76
CA TRP A 142 -0.80 -3.14 -1.06
C TRP A 142 0.38 -2.42 -1.71
N ARG A 143 0.12 -1.75 -2.83
CA ARG A 143 1.03 -0.80 -3.45
C ARG A 143 0.63 0.62 -3.04
N ARG A 144 1.58 1.41 -2.56
CA ARG A 144 1.33 2.75 -2.01
C ARG A 144 2.11 3.81 -2.77
N TRP A 145 1.55 5.01 -2.86
CA TRP A 145 2.18 6.17 -3.45
C TRP A 145 1.90 7.41 -2.60
N ASN A 146 2.86 8.33 -2.59
CA ASN A 146 2.69 9.64 -1.99
C ASN A 146 2.16 10.61 -3.06
N LEU A 147 0.91 11.05 -2.90
CA LEU A 147 0.26 11.97 -3.84
C LEU A 147 0.84 13.37 -3.75
N ALA A 148 1.42 13.75 -2.60
CA ALA A 148 2.10 15.03 -2.49
C ALA A 148 3.34 15.12 -3.40
N GLN A 149 3.87 13.97 -3.87
CA GLN A 149 5.00 13.88 -4.78
C GLN A 149 4.60 13.66 -6.26
N SER A 150 3.30 13.65 -6.58
CA SER A 150 2.84 13.32 -7.94
C SER A 150 2.75 14.51 -8.90
N ALA A 151 3.08 15.73 -8.46
CA ALA A 151 2.90 16.96 -9.24
C ALA A 151 3.63 16.94 -10.60
N SER A 152 4.76 16.24 -10.71
CA SER A 152 5.53 16.06 -11.96
C SER A 152 5.28 14.70 -12.64
N SER A 153 4.49 13.82 -12.02
CA SER A 153 4.26 12.46 -12.53
C SER A 153 3.13 12.44 -13.54
N VAL A 154 3.46 12.52 -14.83
CA VAL A 154 2.50 12.24 -15.91
C VAL A 154 2.38 10.72 -16.06
N VAL A 155 1.22 10.17 -15.73
CA VAL A 155 0.97 8.72 -15.83
C VAL A 155 0.29 8.42 -17.16
N GLY A 156 1.11 8.07 -18.16
CA GLY A 156 0.67 7.50 -19.43
C GLY A 156 0.47 8.49 -20.57
N PRO A 157 0.33 8.00 -21.80
CA PRO A 157 0.01 8.86 -22.93
C PRO A 157 -1.36 9.49 -22.70
N ILE A 158 -1.41 10.82 -22.69
CA ILE A 158 -2.69 11.52 -22.80
C ILE A 158 -3.14 11.31 -24.24
N PHE A 159 -4.20 10.52 -24.42
CA PHE A 159 -4.87 10.44 -25.71
C PHE A 159 -5.67 11.71 -25.91
N VAL A 160 -5.09 12.67 -26.64
CA VAL A 160 -5.79 13.90 -27.03
C VAL A 160 -6.47 13.63 -28.37
N VAL A 161 -7.74 14.02 -28.48
CA VAL A 161 -8.43 14.06 -29.77
C VAL A 161 -7.96 15.33 -30.47
N ASN A 162 -7.28 15.19 -31.61
CA ASN A 162 -6.88 16.34 -32.40
C ASN A 162 -8.10 16.97 -33.12
N HIS A 163 -7.90 18.12 -33.77
CA HIS A 163 -8.96 18.82 -34.52
C HIS A 163 -9.51 18.03 -35.72
N THR A 164 -8.89 16.90 -36.09
CA THR A 164 -9.38 15.99 -37.13
C THR A 164 -10.12 14.77 -36.55
N GLY A 165 -10.34 14.71 -35.24
CA GLY A 165 -11.06 13.61 -34.57
C GLY A 165 -10.24 12.34 -34.36
N SER A 166 -8.92 12.39 -34.60
CA SER A 166 -8.02 11.26 -34.41
C SER A 166 -7.42 11.26 -33.01
N TYR A 167 -7.34 10.08 -32.38
CA TYR A 167 -6.62 9.91 -31.12
C TYR A 167 -5.12 9.99 -31.38
N VAL A 168 -4.49 11.04 -30.87
CA VAL A 168 -3.03 11.19 -30.93
C VAL A 168 -2.46 10.86 -29.56
N CYS A 169 -1.50 9.93 -29.54
CA CYS A 169 -0.62 9.72 -28.40
C CYS A 169 0.40 10.86 -28.39
N ASP A 170 0.18 11.89 -27.58
CA ASP A 170 1.17 12.95 -27.39
C ASP A 170 2.17 12.53 -26.31
N THR A 171 3.39 12.21 -26.72
CA THR A 171 4.51 11.88 -25.85
C THR A 171 5.51 13.03 -25.71
N SER A 172 5.26 14.18 -26.35
CA SER A 172 6.20 15.31 -26.39
C SER A 172 6.32 16.05 -25.05
N GLY A 173 5.37 15.85 -24.13
CA GLY A 173 5.44 16.29 -22.73
C GLY A 173 6.07 15.28 -21.76
N LEU A 174 6.50 14.10 -22.23
CA LEU A 174 6.97 13.00 -21.35
C LEU A 174 8.50 12.90 -21.21
N SER A 175 9.29 13.73 -21.90
CA SER A 175 10.75 13.75 -21.77
C SER A 175 11.25 14.92 -20.93
N GLY A 176 10.74 15.03 -19.69
CA GLY A 176 11.07 16.15 -18.82
C GLY A 176 10.73 15.92 -17.35
N SER A 177 11.28 14.85 -16.77
CA SER A 177 11.44 14.71 -15.32
C SER A 177 12.66 13.83 -15.01
#